data_AF-A0A7S2I1F9-F1
#
_entry.id   AF-A0A7S2I1F9-F1
#
_cell.length_a   1.000
_cell.length_b   1.000
_cell.length_c   1.000
_cell.angle_alpha   90.00
_cell.angle_beta   90.00
_cell.angle_gamma   90.00
#
_symmetry.space_group_name_H-M   'P 1'
#
loop_
_entity.id
_entity.type
_entity.pdbx_description
1 polymer ?
#
loop_
_entity_poly.entity_id
_entity_poly.type
_entity_poly.pdbx_seq_one_letter_code
_entity_poly.pdbx_strand_id
1 'polypeptide(L)'
;DYFTQRFAQVTNPAIDPYREALVMSVDVYLGRQGNLMAERPTYFQNITANNRLIRIDSPFLHEAQLSAIKSSGLLTVELSTRYETKDGPAKLEKTVSDLCYEASNAVRNGAELIILSDLPMESEECLLTDPTGASCLGA
;
A
#
# COMPACT_ATOMS: atom_id res chain seq x y z
N ASP A 1 3.03 10.02 -18.52
CA ASP A 1 1.92 10.97 -18.41
C ASP A 1 0.61 10.45 -19.00
N TYR A 2 -0.01 9.47 -18.33
CA TYR A 2 -1.34 8.96 -18.71
C TYR A 2 -2.43 9.31 -17.70
N PHE A 3 -2.06 9.82 -16.51
CA PHE A 3 -2.99 10.20 -15.45
C PHE A 3 -3.18 11.71 -15.41
N THR A 4 -4.43 12.18 -15.29
CA THR A 4 -4.78 13.59 -15.11
C THR A 4 -5.54 13.79 -13.79
N GLN A 5 -5.24 14.88 -13.09
CA GLN A 5 -5.93 15.22 -11.85
C GLN A 5 -7.36 15.70 -12.14
N ARG A 6 -8.35 15.11 -11.46
CA ARG A 6 -9.75 15.52 -11.57
C ARG A 6 -10.06 16.62 -10.56
N PHE A 7 -10.86 17.60 -10.97
CA PHE A 7 -11.35 18.68 -10.12
C PHE A 7 -12.87 18.68 -10.11
N ALA A 8 -13.44 19.05 -8.97
CA ALA A 8 -14.87 19.31 -8.86
C ALA A 8 -15.21 20.65 -9.52
N GLN A 9 -16.35 20.72 -10.20
CA GLN A 9 -16.90 21.96 -10.73
C GLN A 9 -18.41 21.98 -10.53
N VAL A 10 -18.93 23.12 -10.05
CA VAL A 10 -20.36 23.43 -9.85
C VAL A 10 -21.05 22.65 -8.72
N THR A 11 -20.84 21.34 -8.58
CA THR A 11 -21.61 20.51 -7.63
C THR A 11 -21.12 20.57 -6.19
N ASN A 12 -19.85 20.94 -5.98
CA ASN A 12 -19.24 21.11 -4.67
C ASN A 12 -18.07 22.11 -4.78
N PRO A 13 -18.01 23.15 -3.92
CA PRO A 13 -16.89 24.09 -3.92
C PRO A 13 -15.58 23.37 -3.54
N ALA A 14 -14.46 23.83 -4.10
CA ALA A 14 -13.15 23.35 -3.70
C ALA A 14 -12.81 23.84 -2.29
N ILE A 15 -12.22 22.96 -1.46
CA ILE A 15 -11.74 23.29 -0.12
C ILE A 15 -10.39 24.00 -0.25
N ASP A 16 -10.17 25.08 0.49
CA ASP A 16 -8.88 25.77 0.55
C ASP A 16 -7.93 25.05 1.54
N PRO A 17 -6.85 24.41 1.08
CA PRO A 17 -5.97 23.63 1.95
C PRO A 17 -5.17 24.45 2.95
N TYR A 18 -5.05 25.78 2.77
CA TYR A 18 -4.34 26.66 3.70
C TYR A 18 -5.30 27.28 4.72
N ARG A 19 -6.48 27.73 4.26
CA ARG A 19 -7.47 28.38 5.14
C ARG A 19 -8.28 27.37 5.95
N GLU A 20 -8.49 26.17 5.43
CA GLU A 20 -9.35 25.13 6.04
C GLU A 20 -8.56 23.89 6.47
N ALA A 21 -7.24 24.03 6.69
CA ALA A 21 -6.35 22.93 7.08
C ALA A 21 -6.85 22.16 8.31
N LEU A 22 -7.52 22.83 9.26
CA LEU A 22 -8.07 22.19 10.47
C LEU A 22 -9.17 21.16 10.17
N VAL A 23 -9.88 21.30 9.04
CA VAL A 23 -10.96 20.42 8.63
C VAL A 23 -10.45 19.28 7.74
N MET A 24 -9.15 19.30 7.38
CA MET A 24 -8.49 18.29 6.58
C MET A 24 -7.60 17.40 7.44
N SER A 25 -7.46 16.13 7.06
CA SER A 25 -6.51 15.20 7.66
C SER A 25 -5.86 14.35 6.57
N VAL A 26 -4.58 14.04 6.77
CA VAL A 26 -3.81 13.12 5.93
C VAL A 26 -3.51 11.82 6.70
N ASP A 27 -4.22 11.60 7.82
CA ASP A 27 -4.06 10.42 8.64
C ASP A 27 -4.44 9.16 7.84
N VAL A 28 -3.61 8.15 7.96
CA VAL A 28 -3.85 6.83 7.37
C VAL A 28 -3.92 5.79 8.49
N TYR A 29 -4.82 4.83 8.33
CA TYR A 29 -4.99 3.73 9.28
C TYR A 29 -4.58 2.44 8.58
N LEU A 30 -3.57 1.76 9.12
CA LEU A 30 -3.03 0.51 8.59
C LEU A 30 -3.47 -0.68 9.44
N GLY A 31 -3.86 -1.77 8.80
CA GLY A 31 -4.26 -3.01 9.45
C GLY A 31 -5.66 -3.46 9.09
N ARG A 32 -6.16 -4.48 9.78
CA ARG A 32 -7.46 -5.09 9.48
C ARG A 32 -8.59 -4.11 9.79
N GLN A 33 -9.42 -3.78 8.80
CA GLN A 33 -10.62 -2.98 9.02
C GLN A 33 -11.72 -3.84 9.66
N GLY A 34 -12.30 -3.34 10.75
CA GLY A 34 -13.40 -3.98 11.46
C GLY A 34 -14.74 -3.83 10.72
N ASN A 35 -15.75 -4.57 11.18
CA ASN A 35 -17.10 -4.46 10.63
C ASN A 35 -17.79 -3.17 11.11
N LEU A 36 -18.22 -2.33 10.16
CA LEU A 36 -18.91 -1.05 10.42
C LEU A 36 -20.31 -1.22 11.03
N MET A 37 -20.97 -2.35 10.80
CA MET A 37 -22.33 -2.64 11.28
C MET A 37 -22.35 -3.44 12.60
N ALA A 38 -21.18 -3.78 13.13
CA ALA A 38 -21.11 -4.49 14.40
C ALA A 38 -21.35 -3.52 15.56
N GLU A 39 -22.54 -3.58 16.16
CA GLU A 39 -22.87 -2.89 17.40
C GLU A 39 -22.02 -3.44 18.56
N ARG A 40 -20.78 -2.94 18.74
CA ARG A 40 -20.04 -3.16 19.99
C ARG A 40 -19.24 -1.92 20.43
N PRO A 41 -19.21 -1.61 21.74
CA PRO A 41 -18.53 -0.45 22.32
C PRO A 41 -16.99 -0.57 22.32
N THR A 42 -16.42 -1.49 21.55
CA THR A 42 -15.01 -1.88 21.61
C THR A 42 -14.20 -1.44 20.39
N TYR A 43 -14.75 -0.60 19.51
CA TYR A 43 -13.99 -0.07 18.36
C TYR A 43 -12.78 0.77 18.81
N PHE A 44 -12.85 1.35 20.01
CA PHE A 44 -11.79 2.16 20.61
C PHE A 44 -11.16 1.56 21.89
N GLN A 45 -11.71 0.48 22.46
CA GLN A 45 -11.29 0.00 23.79
C GLN A 45 -10.47 -1.30 23.80
N ASN A 46 -10.25 -1.95 22.67
CA ASN A 46 -9.56 -3.24 22.67
C ASN A 46 -8.35 -3.29 21.74
N ILE A 47 -7.22 -2.87 22.29
CA ILE A 47 -5.88 -3.42 22.00
C ILE A 47 -5.88 -4.96 22.15
N THR A 48 -6.89 -5.52 22.84
CA THR A 48 -7.07 -6.95 23.06
C THR A 48 -8.15 -7.52 22.13
N ALA A 49 -7.70 -8.00 20.96
CA ALA A 49 -8.10 -9.28 20.36
C ALA A 49 -8.68 -9.31 18.94
N ASN A 50 -9.11 -8.22 18.26
CA ASN A 50 -9.58 -8.39 16.87
C ASN A 50 -9.59 -7.16 15.93
N ASN A 51 -9.05 -5.99 16.30
CA ASN A 51 -8.99 -4.85 15.38
C ASN A 51 -7.70 -4.05 15.60
N ARG A 52 -6.57 -4.55 15.10
CA ARG A 52 -5.27 -3.88 15.21
C ARG A 52 -5.14 -2.88 14.07
N LEU A 53 -5.45 -1.62 14.36
CA LEU A 53 -5.23 -0.49 13.44
C LEU A 53 -4.08 0.37 13.99
N ILE A 54 -3.11 0.67 13.14
CA ILE A 54 -2.03 1.61 13.41
C ILE A 54 -2.37 2.91 12.70
N ARG A 55 -2.48 4.00 13.46
CA ARG A 55 -2.65 5.34 12.91
C ARG A 55 -1.29 5.92 12.58
N ILE A 56 -1.11 6.41 11.36
CA ILE A 56 0.04 7.21 10.93
C ILE A 56 -0.47 8.59 10.49
N ASP A 57 0.29 9.63 10.80
CA ASP A 57 -0.12 11.03 10.56
C ASP A 57 0.09 11.47 9.09
N SER A 58 0.69 10.62 8.26
CA SER A 58 1.02 10.90 6.86
C SER A 58 1.15 9.60 6.06
N PRO A 59 0.78 9.58 4.76
CA PRO A 59 1.00 8.45 3.87
C PRO A 59 2.47 8.26 3.50
N PHE A 60 3.33 9.24 3.80
CA PHE A 60 4.76 9.16 3.57
C PHE A 60 5.44 8.59 4.81
N LEU A 61 6.16 7.49 4.61
CA LEU A 61 6.87 6.79 5.68
C LEU A 61 8.38 6.92 5.49
N HIS A 62 9.08 7.20 6.58
CA HIS A 62 10.53 7.03 6.65
C HIS A 62 10.89 5.59 6.99
N GLU A 63 12.12 5.19 6.70
CA GLU A 63 12.61 3.82 6.94
C GLU A 63 12.47 3.38 8.40
N ALA A 64 12.73 4.29 9.34
CA ALA A 64 12.53 4.05 10.78
C ALA A 64 11.05 3.81 11.15
N GLN A 65 10.11 4.47 10.46
CA GLN A 65 8.68 4.26 10.69
C GLN A 65 8.22 2.95 10.06
N LEU A 66 8.73 2.61 8.87
CA LEU A 66 8.44 1.34 8.22
C LEU A 66 8.92 0.15 9.08
N SER A 67 10.13 0.23 9.64
CA SER A 67 10.65 -0.82 10.53
C SER A 67 9.84 -0.93 11.84
N ALA A 68 9.38 0.20 12.39
CA ALA A 68 8.45 0.21 13.52
C ALA A 68 7.11 -0.46 13.18
N ILE A 69 6.57 -0.22 11.97
CA ILE A 69 5.33 -0.87 11.50
C ILE A 69 5.55 -2.39 11.32
N LYS A 70 6.68 -2.82 10.72
CA LYS A 70 7.01 -4.25 10.59
C LYS A 70 7.11 -4.95 11.95
N SER A 71 7.57 -4.25 12.99
CA SER A 71 7.71 -4.79 14.36
C SER A 71 6.49 -4.58 15.26
N SER A 72 5.43 -3.94 14.77
CA SER A 72 4.22 -3.60 15.52
C SER A 72 3.36 -4.80 15.98
N GLY A 73 3.68 -6.01 15.50
CA GLY A 73 2.93 -7.22 15.78
C GLY A 73 1.73 -7.45 14.84
N LEU A 74 1.58 -6.64 13.79
CA LEU A 74 0.75 -6.98 12.64
C LEU A 74 1.38 -8.12 11.85
N LEU A 75 0.54 -9.01 11.30
CA LEU A 75 1.01 -10.02 10.37
C LEU A 75 1.35 -9.37 9.02
N THR A 76 2.61 -9.00 8.84
CA THR A 76 3.09 -8.33 7.63
C THR A 76 3.70 -9.32 6.65
N VAL A 77 3.33 -9.24 5.37
CA VAL A 77 3.95 -10.02 4.29
C VAL A 77 4.57 -9.06 3.29
N GLU A 78 5.82 -9.31 2.89
CA GLU A 78 6.52 -8.53 1.87
C GLU A 78 6.49 -9.29 0.55
N LEU A 79 6.03 -8.62 -0.51
CA LEU A 79 5.96 -9.17 -1.87
C LEU A 79 6.81 -8.30 -2.79
N SER A 80 7.61 -8.96 -3.63
CA SER A 80 8.43 -8.29 -4.63
C SER A 80 7.56 -7.83 -5.80
N THR A 81 7.78 -6.60 -6.28
CA THR A 81 7.20 -6.09 -7.52
C THR A 81 8.18 -6.17 -8.69
N ARG A 82 9.20 -7.02 -8.60
CA ARG A 82 10.13 -7.22 -9.72
C ARG A 82 9.70 -8.30 -10.69
N TYR A 83 10.09 -8.13 -11.94
CA TYR A 83 9.98 -9.14 -12.97
C TYR A 83 11.16 -9.05 -13.94
N GLU A 84 11.55 -10.19 -14.51
CA GLU A 84 12.61 -10.24 -15.51
C GLU A 84 12.09 -9.75 -16.88
N THR A 85 12.76 -8.77 -17.46
CA THR A 85 12.39 -8.15 -18.75
C THR A 85 12.70 -9.02 -19.97
N LYS A 86 13.50 -10.09 -19.81
CA LYS A 86 14.02 -10.91 -20.92
C LYS A 86 12.94 -11.67 -21.70
N ASP A 87 11.73 -11.80 -21.14
CA ASP A 87 10.69 -12.68 -21.68
C ASP A 87 9.49 -11.95 -22.33
N GLY A 88 9.62 -10.64 -22.58
CA GLY A 88 8.66 -9.86 -23.37
C GLY A 88 7.35 -9.47 -22.65
N PRO A 89 6.43 -8.79 -23.35
CA PRO A 89 5.28 -8.11 -22.76
C PRO A 89 4.23 -9.06 -22.15
N ALA A 90 4.14 -10.30 -22.65
CA ALA A 90 3.23 -11.31 -22.12
C ALA A 90 3.59 -11.75 -20.69
N LYS A 91 4.88 -11.63 -20.29
CA LYS A 91 5.31 -11.96 -18.93
C LYS A 91 4.85 -10.92 -17.92
N LEU A 92 4.74 -9.64 -18.29
CA LEU A 92 4.26 -8.60 -17.38
C LEU A 92 2.82 -8.87 -16.92
N GLU A 93 1.92 -9.17 -17.87
CA GLU A 93 0.53 -9.52 -17.55
C GLU A 93 0.45 -10.71 -16.60
N LYS A 94 1.26 -11.75 -16.88
CA LYS A 94 1.35 -12.92 -16.02
C LYS A 94 1.88 -12.58 -14.63
N THR A 95 2.97 -11.83 -14.52
CA THR A 95 3.56 -11.47 -13.22
C THR A 95 2.61 -10.61 -12.39
N VAL A 96 1.87 -9.69 -13.02
CA VAL A 96 0.82 -8.93 -12.32
C VAL A 96 -0.27 -9.86 -11.79
N SER A 97 -0.70 -10.85 -12.59
CA SER A 97 -1.69 -11.85 -12.19
C SER A 97 -1.20 -12.71 -11.03
N ASP A 98 0.05 -13.17 -11.12
CA ASP A 98 0.72 -13.99 -10.10
C ASP A 98 0.86 -13.19 -8.79
N LEU A 99 1.28 -11.91 -8.86
CA LEU A 99 1.36 -11.01 -7.70
C LEU A 99 -0.02 -10.80 -7.05
N CYS A 100 -1.08 -10.63 -7.84
CA CYS A 100 -2.45 -10.53 -7.32
C CYS A 100 -2.88 -11.82 -6.61
N TYR A 101 -2.49 -12.98 -7.15
CA TYR A 101 -2.77 -14.28 -6.56
C TYR A 101 -2.01 -14.49 -5.25
N GLU A 102 -0.72 -14.16 -5.21
CA GLU A 102 0.12 -14.19 -4.01
C GLU A 102 -0.42 -13.28 -2.92
N ALA A 103 -0.74 -12.02 -3.26
CA ALA A 103 -1.37 -11.07 -2.34
C ALA A 103 -2.69 -11.62 -1.78
N SER A 104 -3.54 -12.18 -2.65
CA SER A 104 -4.82 -12.78 -2.22
C SER A 104 -4.63 -13.96 -1.28
N ASN A 105 -3.63 -14.80 -1.53
CA ASN A 105 -3.30 -15.93 -0.66
C ASN A 105 -2.69 -15.49 0.66
N ALA A 106 -1.83 -14.46 0.66
CA ALA A 106 -1.29 -13.87 1.87
C ALA A 106 -2.42 -13.34 2.78
N VAL A 107 -3.40 -12.62 2.23
CA VAL A 107 -4.58 -12.16 2.98
C VAL A 107 -5.40 -13.34 3.51
N ARG A 108 -5.65 -14.38 2.69
CA ARG A 108 -6.37 -15.59 3.13
C ARG A 108 -5.65 -16.31 4.27
N ASN A 109 -4.32 -16.28 4.28
CA ASN A 109 -3.49 -16.83 5.36
C ASN A 109 -3.45 -15.94 6.62
N GLY A 110 -4.14 -14.81 6.60
CA GLY A 110 -4.27 -13.92 7.75
C GLY A 110 -3.29 -12.74 7.77
N ALA A 111 -2.61 -12.43 6.65
CA ALA A 111 -1.82 -11.21 6.56
C ALA A 111 -2.71 -9.98 6.77
N GLU A 112 -2.28 -9.09 7.67
CA GLU A 112 -2.97 -7.84 8.02
C GLU A 112 -2.36 -6.64 7.27
N LEU A 113 -1.13 -6.77 6.78
CA LEU A 113 -0.42 -5.76 6.01
C LEU A 113 0.39 -6.43 4.89
N ILE A 114 0.30 -5.87 3.68
CA ILE A 114 1.13 -6.29 2.55
C ILE A 114 2.05 -5.13 2.20
N ILE A 115 3.35 -5.43 2.08
CA ILE A 115 4.39 -4.48 1.68
C ILE A 115 4.81 -4.87 0.27
N LEU A 116 4.51 -4.02 -0.69
CA LEU A 116 4.99 -4.16 -2.06
C LEU A 116 6.35 -3.47 -2.15
N SER A 117 7.39 -4.25 -2.40
CA SER A 117 8.79 -3.78 -2.34
C SER A 117 9.46 -3.90 -3.69
N ASP A 118 10.14 -2.83 -4.09
CA ASP A 118 10.98 -2.74 -5.27
C ASP A 118 12.48 -2.67 -4.91
N LEU A 119 12.88 -3.02 -3.68
CA LEU A 119 14.28 -2.97 -3.21
C LEU A 119 15.08 -4.22 -3.62
N PRO A 120 16.32 -4.09 -4.12
CA PRO A 120 17.07 -5.22 -4.68
C PRO A 120 17.49 -6.21 -3.60
N MET A 121 17.13 -7.48 -3.81
CA MET A 121 17.76 -8.62 -3.13
C MET A 121 18.74 -9.26 -4.12
N GLU A 122 19.93 -8.68 -4.27
CA GLU A 122 21.09 -9.28 -4.97
C GLU A 122 20.88 -9.92 -6.38
N SER A 123 20.09 -9.32 -7.27
CA SER A 123 20.11 -9.68 -8.71
C SER A 123 19.57 -8.58 -9.63
N GLU A 124 20.07 -8.53 -10.86
CA GLU A 124 19.64 -7.63 -11.94
C GLU A 124 18.20 -7.94 -12.39
N GLU A 125 17.22 -7.33 -11.75
CA GLU A 125 15.80 -7.50 -12.06
C GLU A 125 15.07 -6.16 -12.20
N CYS A 126 14.01 -6.15 -13.01
CA CYS A 126 13.33 -4.95 -13.48
C CYS A 126 11.98 -4.70 -12.78
N LEU A 127 11.52 -3.44 -12.73
CA LEU A 127 10.36 -3.03 -11.95
C LEU A 127 9.03 -3.23 -12.69
N LEU A 128 7.98 -3.76 -12.01
CA LEU A 128 6.63 -3.91 -12.59
C LEU A 128 6.05 -2.61 -13.16
N THR A 129 6.46 -1.48 -12.59
CA THR A 129 5.98 -0.14 -12.95
C THR A 129 6.68 0.44 -14.19
N ASP A 130 7.74 -0.22 -14.70
CA ASP A 130 8.48 0.19 -15.89
C ASP A 130 8.35 -0.86 -17.02
N PRO A 131 7.24 -0.85 -17.77
CA PRO A 131 7.05 -1.78 -18.89
C PRO A 131 8.04 -1.54 -20.04
N THR A 132 8.79 -0.44 -20.03
CA THR A 132 9.79 -0.07 -21.03
C THR A 132 11.19 -0.59 -20.70
N GLY A 133 11.43 -1.10 -19.49
CA GLY A 133 12.73 -1.62 -19.06
C GLY A 133 13.85 -0.56 -19.01
N ALA A 134 13.49 0.73 -19.02
CA ALA A 134 14.44 1.84 -19.11
C ALA A 134 15.25 2.03 -17.82
N SER A 135 14.69 1.64 -16.68
CA SER A 135 15.34 1.66 -15.36
C SER A 135 16.34 0.52 -15.14
N CYS A 136 16.43 -0.44 -16.07
CA CYS A 136 17.21 -1.68 -15.92
C CYS A 136 18.52 -1.66 -16.73
N LEU A 137 18.83 -0.51 -17.34
CA LEU A 137 20.13 -0.21 -17.94
C LEU A 137 20.98 0.55 -16.91
N GLY A 138 21.67 -0.17 -16.02
CA GLY A 138 22.53 0.50 -15.04
C GLY A 138 23.16 -0.37 -13.96
N ALA A 139 23.90 -1.42 -14.34
CA ALA A 139 25.23 -1.75 -13.83
C ALA A 139 25.92 -2.69 -14.83
#